data_AF-A0A1F5LBV7-F1
#
_entry.id   AF-A0A1F5LBV7-F1
#
_cell.length_a   1.000
_cell.length_b   1.000
_cell.length_c   1.000
_cell.angle_alpha   90.00
_cell.angle_beta   90.00
_cell.angle_gamma   90.00
#
_symmetry.space_group_name_H-M   'P 1'
#
loop_
_entity.id
_entity.type
_entity.pdbx_description
1 polymer ?
#
loop_
_entity_poly.entity_id
_entity_poly.type
_entity_poly.pdbx_seq_one_letter_code
_entity_poly.pdbx_strand_id
1 'polypeptide(L)'
;MTTTTTENITGTIQDRTYIPRGSATADLVFYAPPPDNSAPYNYVEPQPPGQLQRNYLQNEQKVTITDIRNAESTFSLDKDAFQALQQIPTSTTYETFDSETSIREIYYPEVESLLLSKIPGAHKIVLFDHTIRRQKDGAPRQPVTRVHVDQTRRAAADRVRLHIPDPEESEKLLKGRYRIVNVWRSLTDEPVQSAPLAFASATSVQPDDLVPVQHRYPNRVGETLGVKFNEGQRWYYWSGMTPDERLLLKCSDSEVVLDSGAGIGDRLIIPKSPMSTISDHQKTTSKTPAPTIKGSVGPSLRTFTEAASTPETHSRILPAIKHDHQELKSHSHKILNSTNPDEQTRFQNQLVWELARHMVGEELVVYPALIDSLKDGQQTVDRNRLEHQGVKTQLKMFQDLSSTDPQFVPTLKVLLGDFEIHARHEEDVVLPMLEDVLSKDESVALTKSLDRTKIFVPSRSHPLVPNKPPFETAAELLAAPIDILTDWFRKWPAEKNKA
;
A
#
# COMPACT_ATOMS: atom_id res chain seq x y z
N MET A 1 35.86 37.38 26.38
CA MET A 1 34.65 37.64 25.57
C MET A 1 35.03 37.42 24.13
N THR A 2 34.60 36.31 23.55
CA THR A 2 34.88 35.96 22.16
C THR A 2 33.53 35.64 21.54
N THR A 3 33.03 36.56 20.74
CA THR A 3 31.69 36.53 20.16
C THR A 3 31.71 35.62 18.94
N THR A 4 31.07 34.46 19.03
CA THR A 4 30.84 33.56 17.89
C THR A 4 29.66 34.11 17.09
N THR A 5 29.92 34.65 15.90
CA THR A 5 28.89 35.08 14.96
C THR A 5 28.39 33.87 14.18
N THR A 6 27.13 33.48 14.42
CA THR A 6 26.43 32.48 13.63
C THR A 6 25.94 33.14 12.33
N GLU A 7 26.58 32.86 11.20
CA GLU A 7 26.04 33.24 9.89
C GLU A 7 24.91 32.27 9.52
N ASN A 8 23.67 32.78 9.56
CA ASN A 8 22.51 32.11 8.97
C ASN A 8 22.63 32.21 7.45
N ILE A 9 23.02 31.11 6.80
CA ILE A 9 22.94 30.96 5.34
C ILE A 9 21.46 30.78 4.98
N THR A 10 20.77 31.88 4.68
CA THR A 10 19.45 31.87 4.06
C THR A 10 19.59 31.49 2.59
N GLY A 11 19.39 30.19 2.31
CA GLY A 11 19.47 29.64 0.96
C GLY A 11 18.57 30.38 -0.03
N THR A 12 19.18 30.88 -1.10
CA THR A 12 18.51 31.35 -2.31
C THR A 12 17.66 30.23 -2.91
N ILE A 13 16.38 30.51 -3.17
CA ILE A 13 15.46 29.61 -3.88
C ILE A 13 16.07 29.28 -5.24
N GLN A 14 16.55 28.05 -5.39
CA GLN A 14 17.02 27.49 -6.65
C GLN A 14 15.90 27.64 -7.70
N ASP A 15 16.23 28.12 -8.90
CA ASP A 15 15.28 28.20 -10.02
C ASP A 15 14.58 26.84 -10.18
N ARG A 16 13.25 26.82 -10.04
CA ARG A 16 12.46 25.59 -10.10
C ARG A 16 12.58 24.88 -11.46
N THR A 17 13.03 25.59 -12.49
CA THR A 17 13.25 25.03 -13.83
C THR A 17 14.60 24.34 -13.99
N TYR A 18 15.55 24.58 -13.09
CA TYR A 18 16.86 23.94 -13.13
C TYR A 18 16.73 22.50 -12.62
N ILE A 19 17.04 21.54 -13.49
CA ILE A 19 17.11 20.12 -13.14
C ILE A 19 18.58 19.75 -13.01
N PRO A 20 19.06 19.33 -11.83
CA PRO A 20 20.42 18.83 -11.69
C PRO A 20 20.66 17.60 -12.58
N ARG A 21 21.71 17.64 -13.41
CA ARG A 21 22.11 16.57 -14.34
C ARG A 21 23.54 16.12 -14.09
N GLY A 22 23.87 14.91 -14.55
CA GLY A 22 25.22 14.36 -14.53
C GLY A 22 25.49 13.47 -13.32
N SER A 23 26.55 12.68 -13.37
CA SER A 23 26.86 11.72 -12.30
C SER A 23 26.95 12.41 -10.94
N ALA A 24 26.41 11.74 -9.93
CA ALA A 24 26.38 12.24 -8.58
C ALA A 24 26.92 11.20 -7.61
N THR A 25 27.29 11.65 -6.42
CA THR A 25 27.76 10.76 -5.36
C THR A 25 26.75 10.76 -4.23
N ALA A 26 26.33 9.58 -3.78
CA ALA A 26 25.41 9.44 -2.66
C ALA A 26 25.80 8.25 -1.77
N ASP A 27 25.42 8.31 -0.51
CA ASP A 27 25.59 7.20 0.40
C ASP A 27 24.46 6.18 0.15
N LEU A 28 24.83 4.94 -0.14
CA LEU A 28 23.94 3.80 -0.33
C LEU A 28 24.14 2.82 0.81
N VAL A 29 23.03 2.23 1.30
CA VAL A 29 23.08 1.33 2.45
C VAL A 29 23.02 -0.13 1.99
N PHE A 30 24.18 -0.79 1.94
CA PHE A 30 24.35 -2.19 1.56
C PHE A 30 24.09 -3.15 2.73
N TYR A 31 23.94 -4.42 2.40
CA TYR A 31 23.85 -5.51 3.36
C TYR A 31 25.23 -5.80 3.99
N ALA A 32 25.23 -6.00 5.31
CA ALA A 32 26.32 -6.65 6.04
C ALA A 32 25.78 -7.87 6.80
N PRO A 33 26.54 -8.97 6.87
CA PRO A 33 26.09 -10.21 7.50
C PRO A 33 25.83 -10.03 9.01
N PRO A 34 24.95 -10.85 9.61
CA PRO A 34 24.85 -10.96 11.05
C PRO A 34 26.20 -11.32 11.69
N PRO A 35 26.56 -10.76 12.86
CA PRO A 35 27.84 -11.06 13.53
C PRO A 35 28.06 -12.55 13.84
N ASP A 36 26.97 -13.29 14.01
CA ASP A 36 26.96 -14.72 14.31
C ASP A 36 26.88 -15.61 13.06
N ASN A 37 26.92 -15.01 11.86
CA ASN A 37 26.72 -15.67 10.56
C ASN A 37 25.42 -16.47 10.45
N SER A 38 24.39 -16.15 11.26
CA SER A 38 23.07 -16.75 11.13
C SER A 38 22.39 -16.35 9.81
N ALA A 39 21.38 -17.13 9.39
CA ALA A 39 20.60 -16.79 8.21
C ALA A 39 19.90 -15.43 8.41
N PRO A 40 20.03 -14.47 7.48
CA PRO A 40 19.49 -13.14 7.69
C PRO A 40 17.98 -13.12 7.54
N TYR A 41 17.32 -12.37 8.42
CA TYR A 41 15.88 -12.17 8.42
C TYR A 41 15.53 -10.72 8.78
N ASN A 42 14.32 -10.33 8.37
CA ASN A 42 13.64 -9.12 8.77
C ASN A 42 12.16 -9.46 9.02
N TYR A 43 11.65 -9.15 10.20
CA TYR A 43 10.21 -9.11 10.43
C TYR A 43 9.63 -7.93 9.63
N VAL A 44 8.55 -8.15 8.90
CA VAL A 44 7.93 -7.07 8.11
C VAL A 44 6.99 -6.23 8.98
N GLU A 45 6.38 -6.89 9.95
CA GLU A 45 5.59 -6.32 11.04
C GLU A 45 6.44 -6.23 12.31
N PRO A 46 5.97 -5.58 13.40
CA PRO A 46 6.70 -5.56 14.66
C PRO A 46 7.12 -6.95 15.12
N GLN A 47 8.38 -7.09 15.50
CA GLN A 47 8.93 -8.39 15.89
C GLN A 47 8.34 -8.91 17.20
N PRO A 48 8.33 -10.23 17.43
CA PRO A 48 7.95 -10.80 18.72
C PRO A 48 8.83 -10.24 19.87
N PRO A 49 8.28 -10.11 21.09
CA PRO A 49 9.03 -9.62 22.24
C PRO A 49 10.35 -10.37 22.45
N GLY A 50 11.44 -9.62 22.69
CA GLY A 50 12.78 -10.18 22.91
C GLY A 50 13.56 -10.56 21.65
N GLN A 51 12.97 -10.36 20.45
CA GLN A 51 13.69 -10.56 19.19
C GLN A 51 14.12 -9.23 18.57
N LEU A 52 15.11 -9.28 17.68
CA LEU A 52 15.46 -8.14 16.84
C LEU A 52 14.50 -8.04 15.64
N GLN A 53 14.12 -6.82 15.25
CA GLN A 53 13.36 -6.58 14.01
C GLN A 53 14.06 -7.20 12.79
N ARG A 54 15.40 -7.14 12.78
CA ARG A 54 16.28 -7.79 11.81
C ARG A 54 17.57 -8.21 12.50
N ASN A 55 18.23 -9.27 12.03
CA ASN A 55 19.52 -9.73 12.58
C ASN A 55 20.75 -9.36 11.73
N TYR A 56 20.56 -8.83 10.52
CA TYR A 56 21.65 -8.40 9.66
C TYR A 56 21.96 -6.91 9.83
N LEU A 57 23.20 -6.54 9.49
CA LEU A 57 23.73 -5.20 9.65
C LEU A 57 23.65 -4.39 8.35
N GLN A 58 24.02 -3.12 8.46
CA GLN A 58 24.08 -2.19 7.34
C GLN A 58 25.53 -1.81 7.05
N ASN A 59 25.87 -1.71 5.77
CA ASN A 59 27.17 -1.24 5.29
C ASN A 59 26.93 -0.01 4.42
N GLU A 60 27.12 1.18 4.99
CA GLU A 60 26.97 2.43 4.26
C GLU A 60 28.21 2.70 3.42
N GLN A 61 28.01 2.94 2.12
CA GLN A 61 29.09 3.18 1.18
C GLN A 61 28.77 4.39 0.31
N LYS A 62 29.78 5.23 0.12
CA LYS A 62 29.69 6.37 -0.77
C LYS A 62 29.88 5.90 -2.21
N VAL A 63 28.85 6.00 -3.03
CA VAL A 63 28.81 5.43 -4.38
C VAL A 63 28.61 6.52 -5.42
N THR A 64 29.32 6.41 -6.53
CA THR A 64 29.07 7.22 -7.72
C THR A 64 27.94 6.60 -8.52
N ILE A 65 26.89 7.38 -8.77
CA ILE A 65 25.68 6.98 -9.47
C ILE A 65 25.63 7.78 -10.78
N THR A 66 25.66 7.07 -11.90
CA THR A 66 25.76 7.68 -13.24
C THR A 66 24.38 8.10 -13.73
N ASP A 67 24.25 9.35 -14.19
CA ASP A 67 23.01 9.81 -14.80
C ASP A 67 22.87 9.20 -16.21
N ILE A 68 21.76 8.50 -16.46
CA ILE A 68 21.48 7.89 -17.77
C ILE A 68 20.83 8.85 -18.76
N ARG A 69 20.56 10.10 -18.35
CA ARG A 69 19.94 11.10 -19.22
C ARG A 69 20.74 11.28 -20.52
N ASN A 70 20.07 11.17 -21.66
CA ASN A 70 20.64 11.15 -23.02
C ASN A 70 21.43 9.88 -23.39
N ALA A 71 21.44 8.86 -22.54
CA ALA A 71 22.02 7.54 -22.77
C ALA A 71 21.00 6.41 -22.59
N GLU A 72 19.69 6.75 -22.54
CA GLU A 72 18.60 5.83 -22.24
C GLU A 72 18.60 4.60 -23.15
N SER A 73 18.87 4.79 -24.44
CA SER A 73 18.86 3.75 -25.47
C SER A 73 20.02 2.74 -25.36
N THR A 74 21.02 3.01 -24.52
CA THR A 74 22.16 2.10 -24.32
C THR A 74 21.85 0.93 -23.38
N PHE A 75 20.73 1.02 -22.64
CA PHE A 75 20.31 0.04 -21.65
C PHE A 75 19.07 -0.72 -22.10
N SER A 76 19.00 -2.00 -21.76
CA SER A 76 17.84 -2.82 -22.06
C SER A 76 17.43 -3.72 -20.90
N LEU A 77 16.15 -4.06 -20.85
CA LEU A 77 15.60 -4.91 -19.80
C LEU A 77 16.24 -6.31 -19.78
N ASP A 78 16.66 -6.82 -20.94
CA ASP A 78 17.27 -8.15 -21.05
C ASP A 78 18.71 -8.17 -20.56
N LYS A 79 19.50 -7.14 -20.93
CA LYS A 79 20.92 -7.03 -20.59
C LYS A 79 21.13 -6.45 -19.19
N ASP A 80 20.56 -5.29 -18.93
CA ASP A 80 20.86 -4.46 -17.76
C ASP A 80 19.84 -4.63 -16.63
N ALA A 81 18.74 -5.34 -16.90
CA ALA A 81 17.58 -5.49 -16.02
C ALA A 81 16.79 -4.20 -15.76
N PHE A 82 17.05 -3.14 -16.52
CA PHE A 82 16.22 -1.93 -16.54
C PHE A 82 16.14 -1.35 -17.95
N GLN A 83 15.11 -0.55 -18.21
CA GLN A 83 14.93 0.14 -19.49
C GLN A 83 14.17 1.45 -19.29
N ALA A 84 14.71 2.53 -19.83
CA ALA A 84 14.05 3.83 -19.88
C ALA A 84 13.19 3.93 -21.14
N LEU A 85 11.93 4.34 -20.96
CA LEU A 85 10.96 4.58 -22.02
C LEU A 85 10.49 6.02 -21.92
N GLN A 86 10.54 6.74 -23.04
CA GLN A 86 10.15 8.15 -23.14
C GLN A 86 8.91 8.30 -24.01
N GLN A 87 8.27 9.47 -23.89
CA GLN A 87 7.11 9.84 -24.72
C GLN A 87 5.95 8.84 -24.59
N ILE A 88 5.73 8.32 -23.39
CA ILE A 88 4.63 7.41 -23.07
C ILE A 88 3.42 8.25 -22.67
N PRO A 89 2.40 8.39 -23.56
CA PRO A 89 1.22 9.16 -23.25
C PRO A 89 0.45 8.53 -22.09
N THR A 90 -0.36 9.36 -21.44
CA THR A 90 -1.17 8.95 -20.30
C THR A 90 -2.37 9.88 -20.16
N SER A 91 -3.49 9.30 -19.77
CA SER A 91 -4.74 10.02 -19.50
C SER A 91 -4.91 10.31 -18.01
N THR A 92 -3.99 9.83 -17.16
CA THR A 92 -4.05 10.01 -15.71
C THR A 92 -3.57 11.40 -15.31
N THR A 93 -4.23 12.00 -14.32
CA THR A 93 -3.74 13.18 -13.59
C THR A 93 -3.18 12.77 -12.22
N TYR A 94 -2.64 13.72 -11.47
CA TYR A 94 -2.16 13.47 -10.11
C TYR A 94 -3.28 12.93 -9.18
N GLU A 95 -4.51 13.43 -9.35
CA GLU A 95 -5.71 13.04 -8.59
C GLU A 95 -6.22 11.66 -8.97
N THR A 96 -5.89 11.14 -10.16
CA THR A 96 -6.18 9.74 -10.53
C THR A 96 -5.61 8.78 -9.48
N PHE A 97 -4.46 9.11 -8.90
CA PHE A 97 -3.78 8.30 -7.89
C PHE A 97 -4.27 8.55 -6.46
N ASP A 98 -5.40 9.24 -6.28
CA ASP A 98 -6.12 9.33 -4.99
C ASP A 98 -7.30 8.35 -4.91
N SER A 99 -7.57 7.60 -5.99
CA SER A 99 -8.67 6.64 -6.09
C SER A 99 -8.18 5.30 -6.65
N GLU A 100 -8.30 4.23 -5.87
CA GLU A 100 -8.00 2.86 -6.29
C GLU A 100 -8.78 2.48 -7.57
N THR A 101 -10.06 2.84 -7.64
CA THR A 101 -10.91 2.61 -8.81
C THR A 101 -10.35 3.31 -10.04
N SER A 102 -9.98 4.58 -9.93
CA SER A 102 -9.44 5.35 -11.06
C SER A 102 -8.10 4.78 -11.54
N ILE A 103 -7.25 4.34 -10.62
CA ILE A 103 -5.98 3.65 -10.95
C ILE A 103 -6.29 2.37 -11.75
N ARG A 104 -7.25 1.56 -11.32
CA ARG A 104 -7.59 0.29 -11.99
C ARG A 104 -8.30 0.47 -13.32
N GLU A 105 -9.17 1.46 -13.45
CA GLU A 105 -9.95 1.67 -14.67
C GLU A 105 -9.16 2.43 -15.74
N ILE A 106 -8.21 3.28 -15.34
CA ILE A 106 -7.47 4.16 -16.26
C ILE A 106 -6.01 3.73 -16.38
N TYR A 107 -5.28 3.62 -15.26
CA TYR A 107 -3.83 3.43 -15.30
C TYR A 107 -3.42 1.97 -15.55
N TYR A 108 -4.13 1.00 -14.97
CA TYR A 108 -3.81 -0.43 -15.17
C TYR A 108 -3.88 -0.83 -16.65
N PRO A 109 -4.92 -0.45 -17.43
CA PRO A 109 -4.96 -0.70 -18.88
C PRO A 109 -3.79 -0.04 -19.64
N GLU A 110 -3.37 1.16 -19.25
CA GLU A 110 -2.19 1.82 -19.86
C GLU A 110 -0.91 1.02 -19.60
N VAL A 111 -0.70 0.55 -18.36
CA VAL A 111 0.46 -0.24 -17.98
C VAL A 111 0.45 -1.61 -18.67
N GLU A 112 -0.69 -2.29 -18.70
CA GLU A 112 -0.84 -3.57 -19.41
C GLU A 112 -0.51 -3.43 -20.90
N SER A 113 -1.10 -2.44 -21.57
CA SER A 113 -0.86 -2.17 -22.99
C SER A 113 0.61 -1.81 -23.26
N LEU A 114 1.21 -1.00 -22.38
CA LEU A 114 2.63 -0.65 -22.45
C LEU A 114 3.51 -1.91 -22.35
N LEU A 115 3.29 -2.76 -21.35
CA LEU A 115 4.13 -3.94 -21.14
C LEU A 115 3.97 -4.97 -22.26
N LEU A 116 2.73 -5.22 -22.72
CA LEU A 116 2.48 -6.09 -23.88
C LEU A 116 3.17 -5.59 -25.15
N SER A 117 3.21 -4.26 -25.36
CA SER A 117 3.84 -3.69 -26.56
C SER A 117 5.38 -3.61 -26.47
N LYS A 118 5.94 -3.42 -25.27
CA LYS A 118 7.38 -3.17 -25.07
C LYS A 118 8.18 -4.39 -24.66
N ILE A 119 7.54 -5.45 -24.18
CA ILE A 119 8.23 -6.70 -23.79
C ILE A 119 7.93 -7.79 -24.84
N PRO A 120 8.90 -8.13 -25.70
CA PRO A 120 8.72 -9.16 -26.71
C PRO A 120 8.32 -10.50 -26.09
N GLY A 121 7.29 -11.14 -26.65
CA GLY A 121 6.78 -12.44 -26.19
C GLY A 121 5.83 -12.38 -24.97
N ALA A 122 5.61 -11.21 -24.38
CA ALA A 122 4.58 -11.05 -23.36
C ALA A 122 3.18 -11.21 -23.98
N HIS A 123 2.36 -12.07 -23.38
CA HIS A 123 0.99 -12.36 -23.84
C HIS A 123 -0.04 -12.39 -22.70
N LYS A 124 0.42 -12.29 -21.45
CA LYS A 124 -0.42 -12.16 -20.26
C LYS A 124 0.30 -11.23 -19.27
N ILE A 125 -0.39 -10.20 -18.81
CA ILE A 125 0.09 -9.29 -17.77
C ILE A 125 -0.84 -9.42 -16.56
N VAL A 126 -0.25 -9.50 -15.37
CA VAL A 126 -0.99 -9.52 -14.11
C VAL A 126 -0.45 -8.41 -13.23
N LEU A 127 -1.24 -7.36 -13.04
CA LEU A 127 -0.94 -6.30 -12.10
C LEU A 127 -1.43 -6.72 -10.71
N PHE A 128 -0.50 -7.05 -9.83
CA PHE A 128 -0.84 -7.60 -8.51
C PHE A 128 -0.56 -6.64 -7.34
N ASP A 129 0.18 -5.55 -7.59
CA ASP A 129 0.49 -4.55 -6.58
C ASP A 129 0.81 -3.20 -7.24
N HIS A 130 0.57 -2.12 -6.51
CA HIS A 130 1.13 -0.81 -6.83
C HIS A 130 1.42 -0.05 -5.54
N THR A 131 2.43 0.82 -5.57
CA THR A 131 2.78 1.65 -4.42
C THR A 131 2.91 3.10 -4.84
N ILE A 132 2.04 3.95 -4.30
CA ILE A 132 2.11 5.40 -4.44
C ILE A 132 3.01 5.98 -3.35
N ARG A 133 3.89 6.90 -3.73
CA ARG A 133 4.79 7.60 -2.79
C ARG A 133 4.63 9.10 -2.98
N ARG A 134 4.16 9.78 -1.93
CA ARG A 134 3.99 11.24 -1.89
C ARG A 134 4.86 11.78 -0.75
N GLN A 135 5.67 12.79 -1.03
CA GLN A 135 6.48 13.44 -0.01
C GLN A 135 5.60 14.45 0.74
N LYS A 136 5.03 14.03 1.87
CA LYS A 136 4.40 14.90 2.89
C LYS A 136 5.01 14.55 4.25
N ASP A 137 5.11 15.52 5.16
CA ASP A 137 5.55 15.25 6.54
C ASP A 137 4.64 14.18 7.16
N GLY A 138 5.24 13.12 7.71
CA GLY A 138 4.52 11.98 8.28
C GLY A 138 3.87 11.01 7.27
N ALA A 139 4.13 11.14 5.96
CA ALA A 139 3.60 10.19 4.98
C ALA A 139 4.21 8.79 5.16
N PRO A 140 3.39 7.71 5.16
CA PRO A 140 3.90 6.34 5.17
C PRO A 140 4.68 6.04 3.88
N ARG A 141 5.68 5.16 3.97
CA ARG A 141 6.50 4.67 2.83
C ARG A 141 7.44 5.72 2.19
N GLN A 142 8.19 6.44 3.02
CA GLN A 142 9.34 7.28 2.63
C GLN A 142 10.33 6.53 1.70
N PRO A 143 11.20 7.25 0.96
CA PRO A 143 12.23 6.62 0.15
C PRO A 143 13.08 5.62 0.95
N VAL A 144 13.18 4.38 0.46
CA VAL A 144 13.96 3.31 1.08
C VAL A 144 15.42 3.45 0.63
N THR A 145 16.31 3.80 1.56
CA THR A 145 17.76 3.99 1.30
C THR A 145 18.59 2.72 1.24
N ARG A 146 17.97 1.58 1.56
CA ARG A 146 18.64 0.29 1.56
C ARG A 146 18.63 -0.34 0.17
N VAL A 147 19.80 -0.82 -0.21
CA VAL A 147 20.07 -1.56 -1.42
C VAL A 147 19.46 -2.97 -1.31
N HIS A 148 18.57 -3.34 -2.22
CA HIS A 148 17.91 -4.65 -2.21
C HIS A 148 17.44 -5.10 -3.61
N VAL A 149 17.14 -6.38 -3.75
CA VAL A 149 16.33 -6.94 -4.85
C VAL A 149 15.00 -7.41 -4.27
N ASP A 150 13.90 -7.07 -4.93
CA ASP A 150 12.54 -7.32 -4.41
C ASP A 150 12.16 -8.80 -4.33
N GLN A 151 12.68 -9.63 -5.23
CA GLN A 151 12.22 -11.00 -5.41
C GLN A 151 13.39 -11.94 -5.65
N THR A 152 13.36 -13.11 -5.00
CA THR A 152 14.14 -14.28 -5.44
C THR A 152 13.37 -15.06 -6.50
N ARG A 153 14.03 -15.93 -7.25
CA ARG A 153 13.36 -16.86 -8.18
C ARG A 153 12.21 -17.65 -7.52
N ARG A 154 12.42 -18.12 -6.28
CA ARG A 154 11.38 -18.81 -5.50
C ARG A 154 10.20 -17.88 -5.20
N ALA A 155 10.48 -16.69 -4.68
CA ALA A 155 9.44 -15.70 -4.39
C ALA A 155 8.66 -15.28 -5.64
N ALA A 156 9.32 -15.18 -6.79
CA ALA A 156 8.67 -14.87 -8.06
C ALA A 156 7.71 -15.99 -8.51
N ALA A 157 8.10 -17.26 -8.36
CA ALA A 157 7.20 -18.38 -8.64
C ALA A 157 5.99 -18.39 -7.69
N ASP A 158 6.23 -18.13 -6.40
CA ASP A 158 5.16 -18.04 -5.40
C ASP A 158 4.19 -16.89 -5.70
N ARG A 159 4.66 -15.79 -6.30
CA ARG A 159 3.80 -14.69 -6.79
C ARG A 159 2.91 -15.12 -7.95
N VAL A 160 3.39 -15.93 -8.88
CA VAL A 160 2.55 -16.47 -9.96
C VAL A 160 1.42 -17.32 -9.37
N ARG A 161 1.72 -18.24 -8.43
CA ARG A 161 0.70 -19.05 -7.75
C ARG A 161 -0.30 -18.22 -6.96
N LEU A 162 0.17 -17.15 -6.32
CA LEU A 162 -0.67 -16.29 -5.49
C LEU A 162 -1.64 -15.43 -6.32
N HIS A 163 -1.22 -14.98 -7.50
CA HIS A 163 -1.96 -13.97 -8.29
C HIS A 163 -2.63 -14.53 -9.54
N ILE A 164 -2.47 -15.83 -9.83
CA ILE A 164 -3.25 -16.56 -10.83
C ILE A 164 -4.29 -17.41 -10.08
N PRO A 165 -5.59 -17.05 -10.13
CA PRO A 165 -6.62 -17.72 -9.31
C PRO A 165 -6.81 -19.21 -9.63
N ASP A 166 -6.58 -19.61 -10.89
CA ASP A 166 -6.67 -21.00 -11.33
C ASP A 166 -5.35 -21.74 -11.05
N PRO A 167 -5.33 -22.74 -10.14
CA PRO A 167 -4.13 -23.50 -9.82
C PRO A 167 -3.53 -24.21 -11.04
N GLU A 168 -4.34 -24.78 -11.92
CA GLU A 168 -3.84 -25.49 -13.11
C GLU A 168 -3.21 -24.52 -14.11
N GLU A 169 -3.83 -23.36 -14.31
CA GLU A 169 -3.26 -22.30 -15.12
C GLU A 169 -1.94 -21.79 -14.53
N SER A 170 -1.88 -21.59 -13.21
CA SER A 170 -0.68 -21.09 -12.54
C SER A 170 0.52 -22.03 -12.77
N GLU A 171 0.33 -23.34 -12.63
CA GLU A 171 1.36 -24.35 -12.85
C GLU A 171 1.71 -24.51 -14.35
N LYS A 172 0.76 -24.23 -15.25
CA LYS A 172 1.03 -24.16 -16.69
C LYS A 172 1.90 -22.95 -17.04
N LEU A 173 1.60 -21.78 -16.49
CA LEU A 173 2.36 -20.54 -16.72
C LEU A 173 3.78 -20.65 -16.16
N LEU A 174 3.95 -21.30 -15.01
CA LEU A 174 5.26 -21.55 -14.40
C LEU A 174 6.20 -22.43 -15.24
N LYS A 175 5.67 -23.22 -16.18
CA LYS A 175 6.47 -23.98 -17.15
C LYS A 175 7.04 -23.11 -18.28
N GLY A 176 6.47 -21.92 -18.48
CA GLY A 176 6.94 -20.94 -19.46
C GLY A 176 7.92 -19.92 -18.87
N ARG A 177 8.30 -18.95 -19.70
CA ARG A 177 9.01 -17.76 -19.22
C ARG A 177 8.05 -16.82 -18.50
N TYR A 178 8.38 -16.46 -17.27
CA TYR A 178 7.68 -15.44 -16.50
C TYR A 178 8.67 -14.45 -15.91
N ARG A 179 8.22 -13.22 -15.73
CA ARG A 179 9.02 -12.08 -15.28
C ARG A 179 8.23 -11.25 -14.29
N ILE A 180 8.94 -10.66 -13.33
CA ILE A 180 8.39 -9.58 -12.49
C ILE A 180 9.07 -8.29 -12.91
N VAL A 181 8.28 -7.32 -13.37
CA VAL A 181 8.76 -6.03 -13.84
C VAL A 181 8.02 -4.92 -13.09
N ASN A 182 8.75 -4.09 -12.37
CA ASN A 182 8.25 -2.87 -11.79
C ASN A 182 8.20 -1.77 -12.86
N VAL A 183 7.11 -1.00 -12.90
CA VAL A 183 6.96 0.17 -13.76
C VAL A 183 7.04 1.41 -12.90
N TRP A 184 8.17 2.12 -12.96
CA TRP A 184 8.40 3.34 -12.21
C TRP A 184 8.04 4.58 -13.02
N ARG A 185 7.37 5.54 -12.40
CA ARG A 185 6.81 6.73 -13.06
C ARG A 185 6.73 7.92 -12.09
N SER A 186 6.94 9.14 -12.58
CA SER A 186 6.59 10.36 -11.86
C SER A 186 5.07 10.64 -11.92
N LEU A 187 4.48 11.00 -10.79
CA LEU A 187 3.07 11.40 -10.72
C LEU A 187 2.87 12.92 -10.87
N THR A 188 3.93 13.71 -10.73
CA THR A 188 3.88 15.17 -10.70
C THR A 188 4.23 15.74 -12.06
N ASP A 189 3.51 16.79 -12.48
CA ASP A 189 3.81 17.54 -13.72
C ASP A 189 5.23 18.11 -13.73
N GLU A 190 5.77 18.40 -12.56
CA GLU A 190 7.15 18.84 -12.39
C GLU A 190 8.13 17.65 -12.41
N PRO A 191 9.30 17.80 -13.05
CA PRO A 191 10.36 16.79 -13.06
C PRO A 191 10.82 16.37 -11.67
N VAL A 192 11.09 15.08 -11.48
CA VAL A 192 11.58 14.54 -10.21
C VAL A 192 13.00 15.07 -9.91
N GLN A 193 13.13 15.84 -8.83
CA GLN A 193 14.42 16.36 -8.34
C GLN A 193 14.77 15.85 -6.94
N SER A 194 13.77 15.56 -6.09
CA SER A 194 14.01 14.99 -4.76
C SER A 194 14.07 13.47 -4.80
N ALA A 195 15.15 12.92 -4.25
CA ALA A 195 15.38 11.48 -4.10
C ALA A 195 15.12 10.63 -5.38
N PRO A 196 15.84 10.91 -6.49
CA PRO A 196 15.71 10.11 -7.70
C PRO A 196 16.06 8.64 -7.42
N LEU A 197 15.43 7.74 -8.18
CA LEU A 197 15.63 6.31 -8.02
C LEU A 197 17.01 5.91 -8.53
N ALA A 198 17.82 5.27 -7.68
CA ALA A 198 19.06 4.64 -8.08
C ALA A 198 18.81 3.15 -8.38
N PHE A 199 19.57 2.61 -9.33
CA PHE A 199 19.49 1.21 -9.75
C PHE A 199 20.83 0.74 -10.31
N ALA A 200 21.18 -0.53 -10.11
CA ALA A 200 22.41 -1.10 -10.66
C ALA A 200 22.13 -1.86 -11.97
N SER A 201 23.10 -1.86 -12.90
CA SER A 201 23.03 -2.77 -14.06
C SER A 201 23.30 -4.20 -13.63
N ALA A 202 22.41 -5.12 -13.98
CA ALA A 202 22.55 -6.55 -13.71
C ALA A 202 23.87 -7.15 -14.21
N THR A 203 24.47 -6.57 -15.25
CA THR A 203 25.77 -7.01 -15.81
C THR A 203 26.97 -6.71 -14.91
N SER A 204 26.79 -5.89 -13.87
CA SER A 204 27.83 -5.51 -12.91
C SER A 204 27.69 -6.21 -11.56
N VAL A 205 26.57 -6.89 -11.34
CA VAL A 205 26.22 -7.54 -10.08
C VAL A 205 26.63 -8.99 -10.16
N GLN A 206 27.47 -9.41 -9.22
CA GLN A 206 27.89 -10.80 -9.12
C GLN A 206 26.88 -11.61 -8.30
N PRO A 207 26.68 -12.91 -8.60
CA PRO A 207 25.85 -13.78 -7.77
C PRO A 207 26.22 -13.74 -6.29
N ASP A 208 27.52 -13.67 -5.97
CA ASP A 208 28.04 -13.66 -4.59
C ASP A 208 27.75 -12.36 -3.83
N ASP A 209 27.36 -11.31 -4.55
CA ASP A 209 26.89 -10.05 -3.96
C ASP A 209 25.49 -10.23 -3.34
N LEU A 210 24.72 -11.23 -3.78
CA LEU A 210 23.31 -11.39 -3.43
C LEU A 210 23.13 -12.37 -2.28
N VAL A 211 22.39 -11.96 -1.25
CA VAL A 211 22.14 -12.77 -0.06
C VAL A 211 20.64 -12.87 0.17
N PRO A 212 20.04 -14.08 0.14
CA PRO A 212 18.65 -14.29 0.51
C PRO A 212 18.38 -13.81 1.94
N VAL A 213 17.44 -12.89 2.09
CA VAL A 213 16.96 -12.37 3.38
C VAL A 213 15.51 -12.80 3.54
N GLN A 214 15.24 -13.49 4.65
CA GLN A 214 13.87 -13.88 4.98
C GLN A 214 13.04 -12.65 5.37
N HIS A 215 11.95 -12.41 4.66
CA HIS A 215 10.90 -11.49 5.10
C HIS A 215 9.86 -12.28 5.88
N ARG A 216 9.95 -12.19 7.21
CA ARG A 216 9.07 -12.92 8.12
C ARG A 216 7.81 -12.10 8.35
N TYR A 217 6.71 -12.60 7.82
CA TYR A 217 5.36 -12.18 8.17
C TYR A 217 4.83 -13.13 9.25
N PRO A 218 3.78 -12.77 10.00
CA PRO A 218 3.20 -13.67 10.99
C PRO A 218 2.78 -15.05 10.45
N ASN A 219 2.43 -15.11 9.16
CA ASN A 219 1.77 -16.24 8.52
C ASN A 219 2.56 -16.86 7.35
N ARG A 220 3.67 -16.23 6.92
CA ARG A 220 4.50 -16.73 5.83
C ARG A 220 5.92 -16.18 5.90
N VAL A 221 6.84 -16.90 5.28
CA VAL A 221 8.21 -16.42 5.06
C VAL A 221 8.36 -16.07 3.58
N GLY A 222 8.28 -14.77 3.28
CA GLY A 222 8.74 -14.21 2.02
C GLY A 222 10.26 -14.15 1.97
N GLU A 223 10.81 -13.73 0.83
CA GLU A 223 12.24 -13.67 0.63
C GLU A 223 12.60 -12.52 -0.31
N THR A 224 13.59 -11.73 0.07
CA THR A 224 14.22 -10.68 -0.74
C THR A 224 15.71 -10.97 -0.87
N LEU A 225 16.45 -10.20 -1.66
CA LEU A 225 17.92 -10.27 -1.65
C LEU A 225 18.50 -9.00 -1.04
N GLY A 226 19.26 -9.17 0.04
CA GLY A 226 20.24 -8.19 0.46
C GLY A 226 21.41 -8.18 -0.51
N VAL A 227 22.07 -7.04 -0.64
CA VAL A 227 23.20 -6.87 -1.59
C VAL A 227 24.43 -6.41 -0.84
N LYS A 228 25.51 -7.19 -0.92
CA LYS A 228 26.83 -6.80 -0.43
C LYS A 228 27.43 -5.74 -1.36
N PHE A 229 28.16 -4.81 -0.76
CA PHE A 229 28.94 -3.85 -1.53
C PHE A 229 30.02 -4.56 -2.34
N ASN A 230 30.17 -4.15 -3.59
CA ASN A 230 31.26 -4.55 -4.47
C ASN A 230 31.60 -3.37 -5.38
N GLU A 231 32.88 -2.96 -5.42
CA GLU A 231 33.35 -1.82 -6.22
C GLU A 231 33.10 -2.00 -7.73
N GLY A 232 32.94 -3.24 -8.20
CA GLY A 232 32.60 -3.53 -9.59
C GLY A 232 31.15 -3.21 -9.98
N GLN A 233 30.27 -2.95 -9.01
CA GLN A 233 28.85 -2.63 -9.25
C GLN A 233 28.72 -1.25 -9.90
N ARG A 234 27.98 -1.18 -11.01
CA ARG A 234 27.71 0.05 -11.75
C ARG A 234 26.32 0.55 -11.45
N TRP A 235 26.27 1.73 -10.86
CA TRP A 235 25.07 2.39 -10.37
C TRP A 235 24.63 3.50 -11.30
N TYR A 236 23.32 3.61 -11.48
CA TYR A 236 22.67 4.52 -12.39
C TYR A 236 21.45 5.18 -11.75
N TYR A 237 21.09 6.36 -12.25
CA TYR A 237 19.81 7.00 -11.96
C TYR A 237 19.35 7.77 -13.20
N TRP A 238 18.08 8.14 -13.24
CA TRP A 238 17.54 8.94 -14.33
C TRP A 238 17.12 10.31 -13.80
N SER A 239 17.94 11.33 -14.07
CA SER A 239 17.65 12.67 -13.57
C SER A 239 16.35 13.23 -14.16
N GLY A 240 15.60 14.03 -13.38
CA GLY A 240 14.48 14.82 -13.89
C GLY A 240 13.40 14.05 -14.63
N MET A 241 13.03 12.86 -14.14
CA MET A 241 11.97 12.08 -14.77
C MET A 241 10.67 12.86 -14.83
N THR A 242 10.02 12.87 -16.00
CA THR A 242 8.72 13.52 -16.25
C THR A 242 7.56 12.51 -16.23
N PRO A 243 6.28 12.96 -16.17
CA PRO A 243 5.12 12.06 -16.17
C PRO A 243 4.95 11.17 -17.39
N ASP A 244 5.55 11.52 -18.53
CA ASP A 244 5.53 10.76 -19.79
C ASP A 244 6.70 9.76 -19.90
N GLU A 245 7.52 9.67 -18.86
CA GLU A 245 8.65 8.73 -18.79
C GLU A 245 8.30 7.52 -17.93
N ARG A 246 8.79 6.34 -18.33
CA ARG A 246 8.65 5.08 -17.59
C ARG A 246 10.01 4.43 -17.46
N LEU A 247 10.37 4.07 -16.24
CA LEU A 247 11.54 3.24 -15.99
C LEU A 247 11.06 1.83 -15.64
N LEU A 248 11.33 0.90 -16.54
CA LEU A 248 11.08 -0.52 -16.31
C LEU A 248 12.23 -1.12 -15.52
N LEU A 249 11.89 -1.96 -14.55
CA LEU A 249 12.81 -2.55 -13.59
C LEU A 249 12.49 -4.04 -13.47
N LYS A 250 13.32 -4.92 -14.05
CA LYS A 250 13.14 -6.37 -14.02
C LYS A 250 13.62 -6.94 -12.69
N CYS A 251 12.70 -7.22 -11.78
CA CYS A 251 12.99 -7.77 -10.46
C CYS A 251 13.34 -9.27 -10.50
N SER A 252 12.76 -10.03 -11.44
CA SER A 252 13.11 -11.44 -11.66
C SER A 252 12.74 -11.89 -13.07
N ASP A 253 13.49 -12.85 -13.60
CA ASP A 253 13.27 -13.53 -14.88
C ASP A 253 13.51 -15.04 -14.72
N SER A 254 12.51 -15.85 -15.06
CA SER A 254 12.62 -17.31 -14.95
C SER A 254 13.58 -17.89 -15.99
N GLU A 255 13.75 -17.22 -17.14
CA GLU A 255 14.68 -17.66 -18.18
C GLU A 255 16.13 -17.37 -17.77
N VAL A 256 16.92 -18.43 -17.78
CA VAL A 256 18.36 -18.37 -17.55
C VAL A 256 19.03 -18.09 -18.88
N VAL A 257 19.56 -16.89 -19.09
CA VAL A 257 20.47 -16.65 -20.22
C VAL A 257 21.78 -17.39 -19.92
N LEU A 258 21.91 -18.59 -20.49
CA LEU A 258 23.10 -19.43 -20.46
C LEU A 258 24.10 -18.91 -21.50
N ASP A 259 24.82 -17.83 -21.21
CA ASP A 259 25.99 -17.49 -22.05
C ASP A 259 27.24 -17.01 -21.29
N SER A 260 27.28 -17.22 -19.98
CA SER A 260 28.51 -17.16 -19.18
C SER A 260 28.30 -17.73 -17.78
N GLY A 261 28.11 -19.05 -17.64
CA GLY A 261 28.33 -19.80 -16.38
C GLY A 261 27.57 -19.43 -15.10
N ALA A 262 26.75 -18.38 -15.08
CA ALA A 262 25.98 -17.95 -13.92
C ALA A 262 24.70 -17.27 -14.38
N GLY A 263 23.54 -17.83 -13.99
CA GLY A 263 22.23 -17.33 -14.38
C GLY A 263 22.07 -15.83 -14.09
N ILE A 264 21.63 -15.09 -15.10
CA ILE A 264 21.47 -13.63 -15.10
C ILE A 264 20.06 -13.22 -14.56
N GLY A 265 19.22 -14.18 -14.18
CA GLY A 265 17.78 -13.98 -13.91
C GLY A 265 17.40 -13.12 -12.70
N ASP A 266 18.29 -12.93 -11.72
CA ASP A 266 17.95 -12.33 -10.41
C ASP A 266 18.90 -11.17 -10.02
N ARG A 267 19.06 -10.13 -10.87
CA ARG A 267 20.18 -9.17 -10.69
C ARG A 267 19.83 -7.67 -10.68
N LEU A 268 18.57 -7.27 -10.54
CA LEU A 268 18.26 -5.85 -10.41
C LEU A 268 18.30 -5.39 -8.96
N ILE A 269 19.17 -4.42 -8.67
CA ILE A 269 19.31 -3.87 -7.33
C ILE A 269 18.76 -2.45 -7.26
N ILE A 270 17.90 -2.18 -6.28
CA ILE A 270 17.19 -0.91 -6.07
C ILE A 270 17.52 -0.33 -4.69
N PRO A 271 18.25 0.79 -4.61
CA PRO A 271 18.25 1.73 -3.50
C PRO A 271 17.63 3.08 -3.87
N LYS A 272 17.14 3.83 -2.89
CA LYS A 272 16.73 5.24 -3.06
C LYS A 272 17.54 6.15 -2.15
N SER A 273 18.36 7.05 -2.69
CA SER A 273 19.04 8.04 -1.85
C SER A 273 18.42 9.43 -1.96
N PRO A 274 18.27 10.16 -0.84
CA PRO A 274 18.10 11.61 -0.88
C PRO A 274 19.42 12.23 -1.32
N MET A 275 19.52 12.67 -2.57
CA MET A 275 20.65 13.52 -3.00
C MET A 275 20.48 14.91 -2.39
N SER A 276 21.43 15.33 -1.55
CA SER A 276 21.50 16.71 -1.06
C SER A 276 22.14 17.62 -2.12
N THR A 277 21.41 18.71 -2.41
CA THR A 277 21.77 19.97 -3.10
C THR A 277 23.19 20.15 -3.68
N ILE A 278 23.24 20.34 -5.00
CA ILE A 278 24.36 20.93 -5.74
C ILE A 278 24.22 22.46 -5.71
N SER A 279 25.26 23.19 -5.29
CA SER A 279 25.36 24.66 -5.33
C SER A 279 26.20 25.07 -6.55
N ASP A 280 25.74 25.98 -7.42
CA ASP A 280 26.07 27.42 -7.35
C ASP A 280 25.68 28.27 -8.59
N HIS A 281 25.44 29.56 -8.32
CA HIS A 281 25.61 30.78 -9.14
C HIS A 281 24.92 30.99 -10.51
N GLN A 282 23.84 31.81 -10.55
CA GLN A 282 23.81 33.17 -11.17
C GLN A 282 22.39 33.79 -11.23
N LYS A 283 22.35 35.13 -11.17
CA LYS A 283 21.18 36.05 -11.13
C LYS A 283 20.37 36.04 -12.44
N THR A 284 19.03 36.23 -12.38
CA THR A 284 18.31 37.52 -12.63
C THR A 284 16.79 37.36 -12.93
N THR A 285 15.97 38.09 -12.17
CA THR A 285 14.76 38.91 -12.50
C THR A 285 13.54 38.40 -13.31
N SER A 286 12.39 38.41 -12.62
CA SER A 286 11.11 39.12 -12.93
C SER A 286 9.84 38.37 -13.41
N LYS A 287 8.84 38.33 -12.48
CA LYS A 287 7.44 38.83 -12.52
C LYS A 287 6.34 38.29 -13.51
N THR A 288 5.37 37.57 -12.89
CA THR A 288 3.86 37.58 -13.05
C THR A 288 3.18 37.03 -14.33
N PRO A 289 1.85 36.75 -14.34
CA PRO A 289 1.03 35.81 -13.55
C PRO A 289 0.23 34.79 -14.41
N ALA A 290 -0.41 33.82 -13.75
CA ALA A 290 -1.31 32.80 -14.31
C ALA A 290 -2.68 33.35 -14.79
N PRO A 291 -3.41 32.57 -15.62
CA PRO A 291 -4.86 32.60 -15.64
C PRO A 291 -5.49 31.26 -15.24
N THR A 292 -6.51 31.39 -14.38
CA THR A 292 -7.51 30.40 -13.99
C THR A 292 -8.45 30.08 -15.15
N ILE A 293 -8.77 28.79 -15.38
CA ILE A 293 -10.01 28.37 -16.07
C ILE A 293 -10.72 27.30 -15.23
N LYS A 294 -11.93 27.65 -14.82
CA LYS A 294 -12.93 26.78 -14.19
C LYS A 294 -13.48 25.79 -15.23
N GLY A 295 -13.62 24.53 -14.83
CA GLY A 295 -14.35 23.51 -15.57
C GLY A 295 -14.69 22.34 -14.66
N SER A 296 -15.77 22.48 -13.90
CA SER A 296 -16.50 21.35 -13.31
C SER A 296 -17.14 20.56 -14.44
N VAL A 297 -16.90 19.25 -14.50
CA VAL A 297 -17.92 18.17 -14.41
C VAL A 297 -17.14 16.86 -14.21
N GLY A 298 -17.24 16.25 -13.03
CA GLY A 298 -16.78 14.89 -12.76
C GLY A 298 -17.95 13.98 -12.39
N PRO A 299 -17.93 12.68 -12.71
CA PRO A 299 -18.92 11.73 -12.21
C PRO A 299 -18.60 11.36 -10.75
N SER A 300 -19.66 11.29 -9.95
CA SER A 300 -19.68 11.16 -8.49
C SER A 300 -19.10 9.83 -7.97
N LEU A 301 -18.35 9.90 -6.86
CA LEU A 301 -17.97 8.76 -6.02
C LEU A 301 -19.21 8.12 -5.40
N ARG A 302 -19.20 6.78 -5.34
CA ARG A 302 -20.30 5.99 -4.78
C ARG A 302 -20.45 6.20 -3.29
N THR A 303 -21.48 6.95 -2.90
CA THR A 303 -21.94 7.12 -1.51
C THR A 303 -23.38 6.59 -1.41
N PHE A 304 -23.58 5.52 -0.64
CA PHE A 304 -24.89 4.87 -0.49
C PHE A 304 -25.51 5.18 0.87
N THR A 305 -26.11 6.36 1.01
CA THR A 305 -27.40 6.69 1.67
C THR A 305 -27.39 8.18 2.09
N GLU A 306 -28.53 8.85 1.95
CA GLU A 306 -28.77 10.27 2.29
C GLU A 306 -29.38 10.44 3.69
N ALA A 307 -29.41 9.37 4.50
CA ALA A 307 -30.17 9.32 5.76
C ALA A 307 -29.34 9.61 7.01
N ALA A 308 -28.01 9.68 6.90
CA ALA A 308 -27.14 10.30 7.88
C ALA A 308 -26.14 11.18 7.12
N SER A 309 -26.01 12.43 7.53
CA SER A 309 -25.10 13.43 6.94
C SER A 309 -23.70 12.86 6.70
N THR A 310 -23.12 13.11 5.52
CA THR A 310 -21.70 12.85 5.22
C THR A 310 -20.85 13.32 6.42
N PRO A 311 -20.01 12.46 7.01
CA PRO A 311 -19.18 12.87 8.12
C PRO A 311 -18.34 14.05 7.66
N GLU A 312 -18.44 15.17 8.38
CA GLU A 312 -17.68 16.37 8.05
C GLU A 312 -16.20 16.01 7.96
N THR A 313 -15.46 16.64 7.04
CA THR A 313 -14.04 16.35 6.70
C THR A 313 -13.04 16.47 7.87
N HIS A 314 -13.54 16.70 9.09
CA HIS A 314 -12.83 16.85 10.36
C HIS A 314 -13.63 16.27 11.56
N SER A 315 -14.41 15.20 11.37
CA SER A 315 -15.14 14.58 12.49
C SER A 315 -14.18 13.91 13.48
N ARG A 316 -14.45 14.11 14.77
CA ARG A 316 -13.82 13.39 15.88
C ARG A 316 -14.24 11.90 15.86
N ILE A 317 -13.55 11.03 16.60
CA ILE A 317 -13.75 9.58 16.50
C ILE A 317 -15.16 9.15 16.92
N LEU A 318 -15.73 9.74 17.97
CA LEU A 318 -17.09 9.43 18.43
C LEU A 318 -18.17 9.70 17.36
N PRO A 319 -18.26 10.92 16.78
CA PRO A 319 -19.27 11.16 15.75
C PRO A 319 -19.04 10.34 14.48
N ALA A 320 -17.80 9.91 14.18
CA ALA A 320 -17.53 9.04 13.04
C ALA A 320 -18.06 7.61 13.27
N ILE A 321 -17.78 6.99 14.42
CA ILE A 321 -18.29 5.65 14.76
C ILE A 321 -19.81 5.66 14.90
N LYS A 322 -20.38 6.69 15.53
CA LYS A 322 -21.84 6.86 15.62
C LYS A 322 -22.50 6.96 14.23
N HIS A 323 -21.81 7.56 13.26
CA HIS A 323 -22.28 7.60 11.88
C HIS A 323 -22.28 6.20 11.24
N ASP A 324 -21.22 5.41 11.41
CA ASP A 324 -21.20 4.02 10.94
C ASP A 324 -22.37 3.22 11.52
N HIS A 325 -22.62 3.34 12.83
CA HIS A 325 -23.72 2.66 13.51
C HIS A 325 -25.09 3.01 12.92
N GLN A 326 -25.29 4.28 12.53
CA GLN A 326 -26.52 4.74 11.89
C GLN A 326 -26.69 4.14 10.49
N GLU A 327 -25.62 4.07 9.70
CA GLU A 327 -25.65 3.45 8.37
C GLU A 327 -25.94 1.94 8.46
N LEU A 328 -25.33 1.25 9.43
CA LEU A 328 -25.61 -0.17 9.71
C LEU A 328 -27.09 -0.41 10.06
N LYS A 329 -27.68 0.44 10.91
CA LYS A 329 -29.12 0.41 11.23
C LYS A 329 -29.98 0.69 9.99
N SER A 330 -29.59 1.65 9.16
CA SER A 330 -30.28 2.00 7.91
C SER A 330 -30.32 0.83 6.92
N HIS A 331 -29.18 0.16 6.69
CA HIS A 331 -29.11 -1.00 5.80
C HIS A 331 -29.99 -2.15 6.30
N SER A 332 -29.93 -2.42 7.61
CA SER A 332 -30.73 -3.44 8.27
C SER A 332 -32.23 -3.19 8.12
N HIS A 333 -32.67 -1.94 8.26
CA HIS A 333 -34.06 -1.55 8.07
C HIS A 333 -34.53 -1.80 6.63
N LYS A 334 -33.68 -1.54 5.63
CA LYS A 334 -33.98 -1.83 4.22
C LYS A 334 -34.13 -3.33 3.96
N ILE A 335 -33.31 -4.18 4.60
CA ILE A 335 -33.44 -5.64 4.51
C ILE A 335 -34.78 -6.11 5.10
N LEU A 336 -35.12 -5.64 6.32
CA LEU A 336 -36.30 -6.10 7.05
C LEU A 336 -37.63 -5.66 6.43
N ASN A 337 -37.65 -4.52 5.74
CA ASN A 337 -38.86 -3.99 5.12
C ASN A 337 -39.06 -4.42 3.67
N SER A 338 -38.03 -4.97 3.02
CA SER A 338 -38.14 -5.42 1.63
C SER A 338 -38.81 -6.79 1.55
N THR A 339 -39.72 -6.95 0.58
CA THR A 339 -40.27 -8.25 0.17
C THR A 339 -39.57 -8.81 -1.07
N ASN A 340 -38.58 -8.11 -1.61
CA ASN A 340 -37.84 -8.48 -2.81
C ASN A 340 -36.51 -9.17 -2.44
N PRO A 341 -36.33 -10.47 -2.77
CA PRO A 341 -35.11 -11.21 -2.47
C PRO A 341 -33.82 -10.57 -3.05
N ASP A 342 -33.90 -9.93 -4.22
CA ASP A 342 -32.73 -9.28 -4.83
C ASP A 342 -32.29 -8.05 -4.04
N GLU A 343 -33.26 -7.25 -3.57
CA GLU A 343 -32.99 -6.07 -2.74
C GLU A 343 -32.45 -6.48 -1.36
N GLN A 344 -33.02 -7.51 -0.75
CA GLN A 344 -32.51 -8.09 0.50
C GLN A 344 -31.08 -8.60 0.35
N THR A 345 -30.76 -9.29 -0.75
CA THR A 345 -29.39 -9.76 -1.04
C THR A 345 -28.41 -8.59 -1.20
N ARG A 346 -28.83 -7.51 -1.88
CA ARG A 346 -28.00 -6.30 -2.07
C ARG A 346 -27.68 -5.62 -0.75
N PHE A 347 -28.70 -5.39 0.09
CA PHE A 347 -28.48 -4.75 1.39
C PHE A 347 -27.85 -5.69 2.42
N GLN A 348 -28.02 -7.00 2.31
CA GLN A 348 -27.23 -7.98 3.08
C GLN A 348 -25.74 -7.82 2.77
N ASN A 349 -25.36 -7.79 1.49
CA ASN A 349 -23.95 -7.60 1.11
C ASN A 349 -23.41 -6.27 1.65
N GLN A 350 -24.18 -5.19 1.56
CA GLN A 350 -23.80 -3.89 2.12
C GLN A 350 -23.63 -3.94 3.64
N LEU A 351 -24.60 -4.49 4.38
CA LEU A 351 -24.55 -4.59 5.84
C LEU A 351 -23.34 -5.41 6.30
N VAL A 352 -23.09 -6.55 5.65
CA VAL A 352 -21.94 -7.41 5.96
C VAL A 352 -20.62 -6.69 5.70
N TRP A 353 -20.53 -6.01 4.57
CA TRP A 353 -19.35 -5.24 4.17
C TRP A 353 -19.04 -4.11 5.14
N GLU A 354 -20.04 -3.37 5.58
CA GLU A 354 -19.86 -2.28 6.54
C GLU A 354 -19.50 -2.82 7.93
N LEU A 355 -20.25 -3.79 8.44
CA LEU A 355 -20.09 -4.26 9.83
C LEU A 355 -18.75 -4.96 10.04
N ALA A 356 -18.29 -5.77 9.08
CA ALA A 356 -17.00 -6.45 9.18
C ALA A 356 -15.83 -5.46 9.26
N ARG A 357 -15.82 -4.45 8.38
CA ARG A 357 -14.72 -3.47 8.31
C ARG A 357 -14.74 -2.50 9.48
N HIS A 358 -15.92 -2.19 9.99
CA HIS A 358 -16.11 -1.40 11.19
C HIS A 358 -15.48 -2.08 12.42
N MET A 359 -15.88 -3.32 12.74
CA MET A 359 -15.36 -4.05 13.91
C MET A 359 -13.84 -4.26 13.85
N VAL A 360 -13.32 -4.68 12.69
CA VAL A 360 -11.86 -4.89 12.53
C VAL A 360 -11.11 -3.55 12.55
N GLY A 361 -11.71 -2.49 12.02
CA GLY A 361 -11.17 -1.13 12.09
C GLY A 361 -11.00 -0.66 13.52
N GLU A 362 -11.99 -0.89 14.38
CA GLU A 362 -11.94 -0.55 15.81
C GLU A 362 -10.87 -1.35 16.54
N GLU A 363 -10.77 -2.66 16.28
CA GLU A 363 -9.75 -3.52 16.88
C GLU A 363 -8.31 -3.10 16.56
N LEU A 364 -8.08 -2.57 15.35
CA LEU A 364 -6.75 -2.17 14.87
C LEU A 364 -6.39 -0.72 15.17
N VAL A 365 -7.39 0.14 15.43
CA VAL A 365 -7.18 1.59 15.56
C VAL A 365 -7.67 2.12 16.91
N VAL A 366 -8.92 1.84 17.27
CA VAL A 366 -9.56 2.39 18.47
C VAL A 366 -9.08 1.67 19.72
N TYR A 367 -8.95 0.35 19.69
CA TYR A 367 -8.55 -0.45 20.86
C TYR A 367 -7.12 -0.15 21.32
N PRO A 368 -6.10 -0.03 20.44
CA PRO A 368 -4.79 0.48 20.84
C PRO A 368 -4.87 1.85 21.51
N ALA A 369 -5.66 2.78 20.97
CA ALA A 369 -5.82 4.11 21.56
C ALA A 369 -6.48 4.06 22.95
N LEU A 370 -7.44 3.16 23.17
CA LEU A 370 -8.04 2.93 24.48
C LEU A 370 -7.02 2.40 25.50
N ILE A 371 -6.19 1.43 25.11
CA ILE A 371 -5.13 0.86 25.96
C ILE A 371 -4.10 1.93 26.34
N ASP A 372 -3.69 2.74 25.36
CA ASP A 372 -2.64 3.75 25.56
C ASP A 372 -3.14 4.96 26.37
N SER A 373 -4.42 5.32 26.26
CA SER A 373 -4.96 6.57 26.81
C SER A 373 -5.74 6.40 28.12
N LEU A 374 -6.32 5.22 28.38
CA LEU A 374 -7.16 4.98 29.57
C LEU A 374 -6.48 4.06 30.58
N LYS A 375 -6.60 4.40 31.87
CA LYS A 375 -6.04 3.61 32.98
C LYS A 375 -6.56 2.16 33.00
N ASP A 376 -7.84 1.97 32.71
CA ASP A 376 -8.50 0.66 32.63
C ASP A 376 -8.72 0.22 31.17
N GLY A 377 -7.94 0.78 30.23
CA GLY A 377 -8.11 0.59 28.78
C GLY A 377 -8.06 -0.88 28.36
N GLN A 378 -7.15 -1.67 28.94
CA GLN A 378 -7.04 -3.10 28.65
C GLN A 378 -8.33 -3.88 29.03
N GLN A 379 -8.92 -3.59 30.18
CA GLN A 379 -10.15 -4.28 30.62
C GLN A 379 -11.33 -3.92 29.72
N THR A 380 -11.43 -2.65 29.30
CA THR A 380 -12.44 -2.20 28.35
C THR A 380 -12.29 -2.92 27.01
N VAL A 381 -11.06 -2.98 26.47
CA VAL A 381 -10.78 -3.68 25.21
C VAL A 381 -11.05 -5.17 25.30
N ASP A 382 -10.70 -5.84 26.40
CA ASP A 382 -10.95 -7.27 26.56
C ASP A 382 -12.46 -7.59 26.57
N ARG A 383 -13.28 -6.73 27.19
CA ARG A 383 -14.75 -6.85 27.12
C ARG A 383 -15.25 -6.60 25.69
N ASN A 384 -14.84 -5.51 25.05
CA ASN A 384 -15.34 -5.18 23.70
C ASN A 384 -14.94 -6.26 22.67
N ARG A 385 -13.76 -6.88 22.80
CA ARG A 385 -13.37 -8.04 21.98
C ARG A 385 -14.28 -9.25 22.17
N LEU A 386 -14.73 -9.52 23.41
CA LEU A 386 -15.67 -10.62 23.66
C LEU A 386 -17.04 -10.34 23.01
N GLU A 387 -17.49 -9.08 23.04
CA GLU A 387 -18.71 -8.65 22.35
C GLU A 387 -18.56 -8.78 20.82
N HIS A 388 -17.46 -8.26 20.26
CA HIS A 388 -17.12 -8.40 18.83
C HIS A 388 -17.12 -9.86 18.40
N GLN A 389 -16.54 -10.77 19.18
CA GLN A 389 -16.50 -12.18 18.80
C GLN A 389 -17.90 -12.81 18.68
N GLY A 390 -18.84 -12.40 19.55
CA GLY A 390 -20.24 -12.78 19.43
C GLY A 390 -20.87 -12.26 18.13
N VAL A 391 -20.71 -10.95 17.87
CA VAL A 391 -21.25 -10.27 16.68
C VAL A 391 -20.64 -10.84 15.40
N LYS A 392 -19.33 -11.08 15.35
CA LYS A 392 -18.61 -11.71 14.23
C LYS A 392 -19.14 -13.11 13.94
N THR A 393 -19.37 -13.92 14.98
CA THR A 393 -19.94 -15.27 14.83
C THR A 393 -21.33 -15.20 14.19
N GLN A 394 -22.19 -14.30 14.67
CA GLN A 394 -23.53 -14.10 14.12
C GLN A 394 -23.50 -13.51 12.71
N LEU A 395 -22.56 -12.60 12.43
CA LEU A 395 -22.35 -12.01 11.11
C LEU A 395 -21.93 -13.08 10.11
N LYS A 396 -21.05 -14.01 10.50
CA LYS A 396 -20.65 -15.15 9.69
C LYS A 396 -21.84 -16.07 9.39
N MET A 397 -22.70 -16.33 10.36
CA MET A 397 -23.92 -17.11 10.11
C MET A 397 -24.85 -16.36 9.14
N PHE A 398 -25.07 -15.07 9.35
CA PHE A 398 -25.96 -14.26 8.51
C PHE A 398 -25.46 -14.12 7.07
N GLN A 399 -24.17 -13.89 6.85
CA GLN A 399 -23.61 -13.64 5.51
C GLN A 399 -23.64 -14.89 4.61
N ASP A 400 -23.78 -16.09 5.19
CA ASP A 400 -23.84 -17.36 4.46
C ASP A 400 -25.27 -17.76 4.09
N LEU A 401 -26.30 -17.06 4.60
CA LEU A 401 -27.70 -17.32 4.29
C LEU A 401 -28.14 -16.65 2.98
N SER A 402 -28.99 -17.34 2.22
CA SER A 402 -29.75 -16.74 1.12
C SER A 402 -30.88 -15.88 1.69
N SER A 403 -31.26 -14.79 1.01
CA SER A 403 -32.42 -13.97 1.39
C SER A 403 -33.75 -14.73 1.40
N THR A 404 -33.82 -15.88 0.72
CA THR A 404 -34.99 -16.77 0.70
C THR A 404 -34.99 -17.81 1.83
N ASP A 405 -33.92 -17.87 2.63
CA ASP A 405 -33.82 -18.83 3.73
C ASP A 405 -34.78 -18.43 4.88
N PRO A 406 -35.58 -19.36 5.44
CA PRO A 406 -36.45 -19.07 6.58
C PRO A 406 -35.71 -18.52 7.81
N GLN A 407 -34.41 -18.80 7.95
CA GLN A 407 -33.56 -18.29 9.03
C GLN A 407 -32.97 -16.89 8.75
N PHE A 408 -33.07 -16.38 7.52
CA PHE A 408 -32.47 -15.10 7.13
C PHE A 408 -32.87 -13.93 8.05
N VAL A 409 -34.19 -13.73 8.24
CA VAL A 409 -34.72 -12.66 9.10
C VAL A 409 -34.49 -12.94 10.60
N PRO A 410 -34.75 -14.17 11.12
CA PRO A 410 -34.41 -14.50 12.50
C PRO A 410 -32.93 -14.24 12.85
N THR A 411 -31.98 -14.69 12.03
CA THR A 411 -30.55 -14.50 12.26
C THR A 411 -30.16 -13.02 12.21
N LEU A 412 -30.71 -12.25 11.26
CA LEU A 412 -30.50 -10.80 11.23
C LEU A 412 -30.99 -10.12 12.52
N LYS A 413 -32.16 -10.48 13.04
CA LYS A 413 -32.69 -9.86 14.27
C LYS A 413 -31.82 -10.13 15.50
N VAL A 414 -31.25 -11.33 15.61
CA VAL A 414 -30.31 -11.66 16.68
C VAL A 414 -29.03 -10.83 16.55
N LEU A 415 -28.43 -10.80 15.35
CA LEU A 415 -27.25 -9.99 15.04
C LEU A 415 -27.45 -8.52 15.41
N LEU A 416 -28.58 -7.92 15.05
CA LEU A 416 -28.87 -6.52 15.34
C LEU A 416 -29.10 -6.25 16.81
N GLY A 417 -29.69 -7.19 17.55
CA GLY A 417 -29.89 -7.05 18.99
C GLY A 417 -28.56 -6.93 19.73
N ASP A 418 -27.63 -7.84 19.44
CA ASP A 418 -26.31 -7.87 20.09
C ASP A 418 -25.42 -6.70 19.63
N PHE A 419 -25.44 -6.38 18.33
CA PHE A 419 -24.74 -5.19 17.82
C PHE A 419 -25.28 -3.88 18.43
N GLU A 420 -26.60 -3.73 18.63
CA GLU A 420 -27.15 -2.50 19.21
C GLU A 420 -26.76 -2.32 20.68
N ILE A 421 -26.61 -3.40 21.44
CA ILE A 421 -26.10 -3.36 22.82
C ILE A 421 -24.65 -2.87 22.81
N HIS A 422 -23.80 -3.45 21.96
CA HIS A 422 -22.41 -3.05 21.79
C HIS A 422 -22.29 -1.58 21.37
N ALA A 423 -22.99 -1.18 20.31
CA ALA A 423 -22.97 0.17 19.76
C ALA A 423 -23.40 1.23 20.80
N ARG A 424 -24.43 0.96 21.60
CA ARG A 424 -24.85 1.89 22.69
C ARG A 424 -23.80 2.00 23.76
N HIS A 425 -23.22 0.88 24.18
CA HIS A 425 -22.16 0.88 25.20
C HIS A 425 -20.92 1.65 24.71
N GLU A 426 -20.57 1.52 23.44
CA GLU A 426 -19.50 2.31 22.84
C GLU A 426 -19.82 3.81 22.77
N GLU A 427 -21.00 4.17 22.25
CA GLU A 427 -21.44 5.56 22.09
C GLU A 427 -21.63 6.30 23.42
N ASP A 428 -22.14 5.64 24.44
CA ASP A 428 -22.54 6.27 25.70
C ASP A 428 -21.45 6.21 26.78
N VAL A 429 -20.49 5.28 26.66
CA VAL A 429 -19.47 5.05 27.70
C VAL A 429 -18.05 5.09 27.13
N VAL A 430 -17.72 4.20 26.21
CA VAL A 430 -16.32 3.97 25.82
C VAL A 430 -15.74 5.15 25.04
N LEU A 431 -16.44 5.62 24.00
CA LEU A 431 -15.97 6.69 23.14
C LEU A 431 -15.98 8.05 23.87
N PRO A 432 -16.98 8.42 24.69
CA PRO A 432 -16.90 9.62 25.52
C PRO A 432 -15.67 9.63 26.44
N MET A 433 -15.36 8.51 27.10
CA MET A 433 -14.17 8.40 27.95
C MET A 433 -12.87 8.61 27.16
N LEU A 434 -12.79 8.09 25.94
CA LEU A 434 -11.64 8.30 25.05
C LEU A 434 -11.56 9.76 24.57
N GLU A 435 -12.68 10.37 24.20
CA GLU A 435 -12.73 11.77 23.75
C GLU A 435 -12.37 12.77 24.85
N ASP A 436 -12.67 12.45 26.12
CA ASP A 436 -12.31 13.27 27.28
C ASP A 436 -10.78 13.34 27.51
N VAL A 437 -10.03 12.31 27.10
CA VAL A 437 -8.57 12.26 27.25
C VAL A 437 -7.81 12.69 25.99
N LEU A 438 -8.43 12.58 24.81
CA LEU A 438 -7.81 12.99 23.53
C LEU A 438 -8.03 14.47 23.24
N SER A 439 -6.98 15.12 22.73
CA SER A 439 -7.14 16.41 22.06
C SER A 439 -8.00 16.26 20.80
N LYS A 440 -8.55 17.39 20.31
CA LYS A 440 -9.33 17.40 19.08
C LYS A 440 -8.54 16.86 17.88
N ASP A 441 -7.27 17.22 17.77
CA ASP A 441 -6.44 16.81 16.63
C ASP A 441 -6.07 15.32 16.69
N GLU A 442 -5.82 14.78 17.88
CA GLU A 442 -5.60 13.33 18.07
C GLU A 442 -6.86 12.54 17.72
N SER A 443 -8.03 12.99 18.17
CA SER A 443 -9.31 12.36 17.85
C SER A 443 -9.61 12.37 16.35
N VAL A 444 -9.38 13.50 15.67
CA VAL A 444 -9.52 13.60 14.20
C VAL A 444 -8.48 12.74 13.47
N ALA A 445 -7.25 12.63 13.99
CA ALA A 445 -6.24 11.74 13.42
C ALA A 445 -6.64 10.27 13.56
N LEU A 446 -7.28 9.90 14.68
CA LEU A 446 -7.80 8.56 14.91
C LEU A 446 -8.91 8.22 13.92
N THR A 447 -9.85 9.14 13.66
CA THR A 447 -10.87 8.98 12.60
C THR A 447 -10.23 8.73 11.24
N LYS A 448 -9.24 9.55 10.85
CA LYS A 448 -8.53 9.37 9.57
C LYS A 448 -7.82 8.02 9.49
N SER A 449 -7.29 7.53 10.61
CA SER A 449 -6.68 6.20 10.69
C SER A 449 -7.73 5.11 10.54
N LEU A 450 -8.87 5.22 11.22
CA LEU A 450 -9.99 4.29 11.11
C LEU A 450 -10.51 4.19 9.67
N ASP A 451 -10.79 5.33 9.03
CA ASP A 451 -11.27 5.39 7.64
C ASP A 451 -10.28 4.76 6.66
N ARG A 452 -8.97 4.99 6.86
CA ARG A 452 -7.93 4.37 6.05
C ARG A 452 -7.83 2.87 6.30
N THR A 453 -7.97 2.42 7.55
CA THR A 453 -7.91 1.00 7.91
C THR A 453 -9.07 0.23 7.29
N LYS A 454 -10.29 0.79 7.29
CA LYS A 454 -11.49 0.21 6.66
C LYS A 454 -11.34 -0.13 5.16
N ILE A 455 -10.33 0.42 4.48
CA ILE A 455 -10.03 0.12 3.07
C ILE A 455 -9.31 -1.24 2.92
N PHE A 456 -8.56 -1.68 3.94
CA PHE A 456 -7.63 -2.81 3.84
C PHE A 456 -8.01 -4.01 4.71
N VAL A 457 -9.05 -3.87 5.52
CA VAL A 457 -9.56 -4.94 6.39
C VAL A 457 -10.62 -5.78 5.65
N PRO A 458 -10.89 -7.02 6.14
CA PRO A 458 -11.86 -7.91 5.52
C PRO A 458 -13.26 -7.29 5.41
N SER A 459 -13.93 -7.56 4.30
CA SER A 459 -15.32 -7.17 4.08
C SER A 459 -16.34 -8.25 4.45
N ARG A 460 -15.87 -9.35 5.05
CA ARG A 460 -16.68 -10.44 5.57
C ARG A 460 -16.17 -10.82 6.95
N SER A 461 -17.04 -11.44 7.73
CA SER A 461 -16.67 -12.03 9.01
C SER A 461 -15.99 -13.38 8.80
N HIS A 462 -14.88 -13.61 9.50
CA HIS A 462 -14.12 -14.88 9.48
C HIS A 462 -13.68 -15.28 10.90
N PRO A 463 -14.62 -15.56 11.82
CA PRO A 463 -14.30 -15.87 13.19
C PRO A 463 -13.54 -17.20 13.25
N LEU A 464 -12.24 -17.12 13.53
CA LEU A 464 -11.38 -18.29 13.73
C LEU A 464 -11.24 -18.57 15.23
N VAL A 465 -11.14 -19.85 15.58
CA VAL A 465 -10.82 -20.31 16.95
C VAL A 465 -9.30 -20.56 17.00
N PRO A 466 -8.53 -20.00 17.96
CA PRO A 466 -8.94 -19.66 19.33
C PRO A 466 -8.91 -18.18 19.71
N ASN A 467 -9.83 -17.82 20.63
CA ASN A 467 -10.05 -16.55 21.32
C ASN A 467 -8.85 -16.03 22.14
N LYS A 468 -7.70 -15.77 21.51
CA LYS A 468 -6.57 -15.09 22.16
C LYS A 468 -6.03 -13.97 21.26
N PRO A 469 -6.13 -12.70 21.67
CA PRO A 469 -5.50 -11.60 20.96
C PRO A 469 -3.97 -11.78 20.90
N PRO A 470 -3.27 -11.29 19.87
CA PRO A 470 -3.75 -10.57 18.68
C PRO A 470 -4.04 -11.48 17.47
N PHE A 471 -4.12 -12.80 17.67
CA PHE A 471 -4.10 -13.77 16.58
C PHE A 471 -5.39 -13.79 15.74
N GLU A 472 -6.54 -13.46 16.35
CA GLU A 472 -7.84 -13.45 15.67
C GLU A 472 -7.90 -12.38 14.57
N THR A 473 -7.65 -11.11 14.91
CA THR A 473 -7.63 -10.00 13.95
C THR A 473 -6.60 -10.24 12.84
N ALA A 474 -5.43 -10.83 13.16
CA ALA A 474 -4.42 -11.18 12.17
C ALA A 474 -4.87 -12.30 11.20
N ALA A 475 -5.67 -13.25 11.68
CA ALA A 475 -6.19 -14.34 10.87
C ALA A 475 -7.43 -13.91 10.06
N GLU A 476 -8.21 -12.94 10.54
CA GLU A 476 -9.26 -12.28 9.75
C GLU A 476 -8.63 -11.49 8.59
N LEU A 477 -7.58 -10.70 8.84
CA LEU A 477 -6.87 -9.93 7.80
C LEU A 477 -6.36 -10.80 6.63
N LEU A 478 -6.12 -12.10 6.84
CA LEU A 478 -5.76 -13.04 5.77
C LEU A 478 -6.86 -13.23 4.72
N ALA A 479 -8.12 -13.06 5.12
CA ALA A 479 -9.26 -13.22 4.23
C ALA A 479 -9.57 -11.95 3.43
N ALA A 480 -9.06 -10.77 3.83
CA ALA A 480 -9.35 -9.50 3.17
C ALA A 480 -9.10 -9.52 1.65
N PRO A 481 -7.97 -10.07 1.13
CA PRO A 481 -7.75 -10.15 -0.31
C PRO A 481 -8.78 -11.03 -1.03
N ILE A 482 -9.21 -12.14 -0.41
CA ILE A 482 -10.20 -13.07 -0.97
C ILE A 482 -11.59 -12.42 -0.97
N ASP A 483 -11.93 -11.72 0.11
CA ASP A 483 -13.22 -11.05 0.25
C ASP A 483 -13.40 -9.94 -0.78
N ILE A 484 -12.37 -9.10 -0.97
CA ILE A 484 -12.34 -8.01 -1.95
C ILE A 484 -12.54 -8.56 -3.38
N LEU A 485 -11.87 -9.67 -3.72
CA LEU A 485 -12.07 -10.33 -5.03
C LEU A 485 -13.49 -10.85 -5.18
N THR A 486 -14.06 -11.38 -4.11
CA THR A 486 -15.42 -11.93 -4.15
C THR A 486 -16.48 -10.82 -4.19
N ASP A 487 -16.21 -9.64 -3.61
CA ASP A 487 -17.11 -8.48 -3.62
C ASP A 487 -17.45 -7.98 -5.03
N TRP A 488 -16.55 -8.19 -5.98
CA TRP A 488 -16.74 -7.80 -7.38
C TRP A 488 -17.86 -8.57 -8.07
N PHE A 489 -18.17 -9.77 -7.57
CA PHE A 489 -19.21 -10.63 -8.11
C PHE A 489 -20.53 -10.53 -7.32
N ARG A 490 -20.56 -9.67 -6.27
CA ARG A 490 -21.73 -9.48 -5.43
C ARG A 490 -22.67 -8.42 -5.99
N LYS A 491 -23.94 -8.55 -5.61
CA LYS A 491 -24.96 -7.56 -5.93
C LYS A 491 -24.94 -6.48 -4.86
N TRP A 492 -24.92 -5.23 -5.30
CA TRP A 492 -24.91 -4.04 -4.44
C TRP A 492 -26.17 -3.19 -4.67
N PRO A 493 -26.65 -2.40 -3.70
CA PRO A 493 -27.73 -1.45 -3.91
C PRO A 493 -27.44 -0.51 -5.10
N ALA A 494 -28.47 -0.01 -5.80
CA ALA A 494 -28.29 0.91 -6.92
C ALA A 494 -27.97 2.32 -6.42
N GLU A 495 -27.05 3.02 -7.11
CA GLU A 495 -26.75 4.41 -6.79
C GLU A 495 -27.90 5.28 -7.26
N LYS A 496 -28.49 6.06 -6.36
CA LYS A 496 -29.27 7.21 -6.82
C LYS A 496 -28.27 8.29 -7.21
N ASN A 497 -28.08 8.49 -8.51
CA ASN A 497 -27.38 9.65 -9.06
C ASN A 497 -27.92 10.91 -8.37
N LYS A 498 -27.04 11.66 -7.69
CA LYS A 498 -27.38 12.98 -7.16
C LYS A 498 -27.69 13.89 -8.35
N ALA A 499 -28.93 14.40 -8.38
CA ALA A 499 -29.39 15.42 -9.32
C ALA A 499 -28.79 16.79 -8.99
#